data_AF-A0A2H5VC55-F1
#
_entry.id   AF-A0A2H5VC55-F1
#
_cell.length_a   1.000
_cell.length_b   1.000
_cell.length_c   1.000
_cell.angle_alpha   90.00
_cell.angle_beta   90.00
_cell.angle_gamma   90.00
#
_symmetry.space_group_name_H-M   'P 1'
#
loop_
_entity.id
_entity.type
_entity.pdbx_description
1 polymer ?
#
loop_
_entity_poly.entity_id
_entity_poly.type
_entity_poly.pdbx_seq_one_letter_code
_entity_poly.pdbx_strand_id
1 'polypeptide(L)'
;MISEWLQRISGAVPKGFSRYYVLSLLNERAMTGKEIMEEAARRSNNLWKPSPGLVYPLLGKLLQEGLIEEDDYGRYRITGKGKAVLADVNVIQGIVRKQLDVMMHFSTLSMFIAKDILERITSLGSMLAANIDKMTQQERERYREFLLAQLRKLDESDAKRREQENRGKESIDVE
;
A
#
# COMPACT_ATOMS: atom_id res chain seq x y z
N MET A 1 1.72 -12.29 -15.01
CA MET A 1 1.38 -12.37 -13.57
C MET A 1 1.92 -11.17 -12.78
N ILE A 2 3.24 -10.89 -12.73
CA ILE A 2 3.77 -9.66 -12.07
C ILE A 2 3.44 -8.39 -12.88
N SER A 3 3.38 -8.49 -14.21
CA SER A 3 3.10 -7.40 -15.14
C SER A 3 1.68 -6.80 -15.03
N GLU A 4 0.66 -7.63 -14.80
CA GLU A 4 -0.74 -7.18 -14.62
C GLU A 4 -0.93 -6.43 -13.31
N TRP A 5 -0.30 -6.92 -12.24
CA TRP A 5 -0.30 -6.23 -10.95
C TRP A 5 0.37 -4.86 -11.07
N LEU A 6 1.56 -4.79 -11.71
CA LEU A 6 2.28 -3.54 -11.99
C LEU A 6 1.49 -2.53 -12.84
N GLN A 7 0.73 -3.00 -13.84
CA GLN A 7 -0.14 -2.14 -14.65
C GLN A 7 -1.30 -1.53 -13.83
N ARG A 8 -1.89 -2.30 -12.89
CA ARG A 8 -2.96 -1.82 -12.01
C ARG A 8 -2.50 -0.73 -11.05
N ILE A 9 -1.31 -0.87 -10.45
CA ILE A 9 -0.73 0.17 -9.57
C ILE A 9 -0.24 1.39 -10.37
N SER A 10 0.33 1.19 -11.57
CA SER A 10 0.73 2.31 -12.44
C SER A 10 -0.46 3.21 -12.81
N GLY A 11 -1.65 2.62 -13.01
CA GLY A 11 -2.89 3.36 -13.25
C GLY A 11 -3.49 4.04 -12.01
N ALA A 12 -3.15 3.58 -10.80
CA ALA A 12 -3.65 4.11 -9.53
C ALA A 12 -2.81 5.28 -8.97
N VAL A 13 -1.59 5.46 -9.47
CA VAL A 13 -0.71 6.57 -9.05
C VAL A 13 -1.13 7.85 -9.77
N PRO A 14 -1.56 8.91 -9.06
CA PRO A 14 -1.98 10.16 -9.67
C PRO A 14 -0.86 10.78 -10.52
N LYS A 15 -1.22 11.41 -11.63
CA LYS A 15 -0.27 12.17 -12.46
C LYS A 15 0.50 13.17 -11.59
N GLY A 16 1.82 13.09 -11.65
CA GLY A 16 2.72 13.96 -10.89
C GLY A 16 3.08 13.45 -9.48
N PHE A 17 2.43 12.41 -8.94
CA PHE A 17 2.76 11.88 -7.61
C PHE A 17 4.24 11.47 -7.50
N SER A 18 4.73 10.66 -8.45
CA SER A 18 6.11 10.15 -8.42
C SER A 18 7.13 11.26 -8.43
N ARG A 19 6.85 12.36 -9.15
CA ARG A 19 7.72 13.54 -9.20
C ARG A 19 7.88 14.18 -7.82
N TYR A 20 6.78 14.49 -7.15
CA TYR A 20 6.82 15.14 -5.83
C TYR A 20 7.35 14.20 -4.75
N TYR A 21 7.00 12.92 -4.84
CA TYR A 21 7.50 11.91 -3.94
C TYR A 21 9.04 11.80 -4.03
N VAL A 22 9.59 11.71 -5.24
CA VAL A 22 11.05 11.71 -5.44
C VAL A 22 11.69 12.99 -4.89
N LEU A 23 11.13 14.16 -5.19
CA LEU A 23 11.65 15.42 -4.63
C LEU A 23 11.61 15.44 -3.09
N SER A 24 10.55 14.92 -2.46
CA SER A 24 10.48 14.85 -0.99
C SER A 24 11.57 13.94 -0.40
N LEU A 25 11.82 12.76 -1.00
CA LEU A 25 12.88 11.87 -0.56
C LEU A 25 14.25 12.54 -0.70
N LEU A 26 14.50 13.19 -1.83
CA LEU A 26 15.75 13.88 -2.13
C LEU A 26 15.96 15.17 -1.32
N ASN A 27 14.90 15.70 -0.71
CA ASN A 27 14.98 16.79 0.25
C ASN A 27 15.44 16.32 1.64
N GLU A 28 15.17 15.08 2.00
CA GLU A 28 15.64 14.50 3.26
C GLU A 28 17.11 14.10 3.20
N ARG A 29 17.54 13.44 2.12
CA ARG A 29 18.94 13.06 1.90
C ARG A 29 19.24 12.80 0.43
N ALA A 30 20.53 12.82 0.08
CA ALA A 30 20.96 12.36 -1.24
C ALA A 30 20.72 10.85 -1.38
N MET A 31 20.23 10.42 -2.55
CA MET A 31 19.90 9.01 -2.83
C MET A 31 20.20 8.64 -4.28
N THR A 32 20.65 7.41 -4.51
CA THR A 32 20.68 6.78 -5.85
C THR A 32 19.27 6.43 -6.32
N GLY A 33 19.10 6.21 -7.63
CA GLY A 33 17.82 5.70 -8.17
C GLY A 33 17.34 4.40 -7.53
N LYS A 34 18.28 3.51 -7.13
CA LYS A 34 17.98 2.27 -6.42
C LYS A 34 17.45 2.53 -5.02
N GLU A 35 18.11 3.39 -4.26
CA GLU A 35 17.67 3.75 -2.91
C GLU A 35 16.29 4.42 -2.92
N ILE A 36 15.98 5.24 -3.94
CA ILE A 36 14.64 5.82 -4.10
C ILE A 36 13.57 4.71 -4.23
N MET A 37 13.83 3.69 -5.05
CA MET A 37 12.91 2.55 -5.22
C MET A 37 12.77 1.73 -3.94
N GLU A 38 13.87 1.53 -3.22
CA GLU A 38 13.89 0.76 -1.96
C GLU A 38 13.21 1.52 -0.81
N GLU A 39 13.44 2.82 -0.71
CA GLU A 39 12.83 3.67 0.30
C GLU A 39 11.33 3.82 0.07
N ALA A 40 10.89 3.88 -1.20
CA ALA A 40 9.48 3.82 -1.58
C ALA A 40 8.82 2.50 -1.12
N ALA A 41 9.49 1.37 -1.36
CA ALA A 41 9.02 0.07 -0.90
C ALA A 41 8.98 0.02 0.63
N ARG A 42 10.05 0.45 1.30
CA ARG A 42 10.16 0.44 2.76
C ARG A 42 9.07 1.27 3.44
N ARG A 43 8.89 2.53 3.02
CA ARG A 43 7.86 3.44 3.59
C ARG A 43 6.44 2.96 3.32
N SER A 44 6.24 2.21 2.25
CA SER A 44 4.96 1.63 1.90
C SER A 44 4.78 0.20 2.43
N ASN A 45 5.63 -0.34 3.31
CA ASN A 45 5.57 -1.73 3.76
C ASN A 45 5.52 -2.75 2.58
N ASN A 46 6.35 -2.54 1.56
CA ASN A 46 6.44 -3.29 0.31
C ASN A 46 5.18 -3.27 -0.57
N LEU A 47 4.21 -2.39 -0.27
CA LEU A 47 2.98 -2.29 -1.02
C LEU A 47 3.18 -1.60 -2.38
N TRP A 48 4.17 -0.72 -2.49
CA TRP A 48 4.50 -0.02 -3.73
C TRP A 48 6.00 0.12 -3.90
N LYS A 49 6.50 -0.39 -5.03
CA LYS A 49 7.87 -0.17 -5.48
C LYS A 49 7.83 0.37 -6.91
N PRO A 50 8.24 1.63 -7.14
CA PRO A 50 8.29 2.17 -8.49
C PRO A 50 9.31 1.39 -9.32
N SER A 51 9.03 1.19 -10.61
CA SER A 51 9.91 0.44 -11.49
C SER A 51 11.09 1.30 -11.96
N PRO A 52 12.22 0.68 -12.35
CA PRO A 52 13.34 1.38 -12.98
C PRO A 52 12.91 2.24 -14.18
N GLY A 53 12.00 1.71 -15.02
CA GLY A 53 11.47 2.39 -16.20
C GLY A 53 10.62 3.63 -15.88
N LEU A 54 10.18 3.81 -14.63
CA LEU A 54 9.55 5.03 -14.16
C LEU A 54 10.58 5.98 -13.53
N VAL A 55 11.45 5.45 -12.67
CA VAL A 55 12.36 6.26 -11.85
C VAL A 55 13.46 6.92 -12.67
N TYR A 56 14.16 6.18 -13.53
CA TYR A 56 15.30 6.76 -14.26
C TYR A 56 14.89 7.83 -15.27
N PRO A 57 13.82 7.65 -16.08
CA PRO A 57 13.34 8.73 -16.95
C PRO A 57 12.85 9.95 -16.17
N LEU A 58 12.26 9.74 -14.99
CA LEU A 58 11.84 10.84 -14.12
C LEU A 58 13.04 11.63 -13.57
N LEU A 59 14.07 10.94 -13.09
CA LEU A 59 15.32 11.58 -12.63
C LEU A 59 15.97 12.39 -13.75
N GLY A 60 16.03 11.85 -14.97
CA GLY A 60 16.52 12.57 -16.14
C GLY A 60 15.74 13.86 -16.40
N LYS A 61 14.41 13.83 -16.30
CA LYS A 61 13.58 15.05 -16.43
C LYS A 61 13.84 16.06 -15.30
N LEU A 62 13.95 15.59 -14.06
CA LEU A 62 14.22 16.45 -12.91
C LEU A 62 15.60 17.13 -13.01
N LEU A 63 16.60 16.43 -13.53
CA LEU A 63 17.92 16.99 -13.84
C LEU A 63 17.84 18.05 -14.94
N GLN A 64 17.18 17.74 -16.05
CA GLN A 64 17.00 18.69 -17.17
C GLN A 64 16.29 19.98 -16.73
N GLU A 65 15.34 19.86 -15.80
CA GLU A 65 14.63 21.01 -15.24
C GLU A 65 15.41 21.75 -14.14
N GLY A 66 16.57 21.23 -13.72
CA GLY A 66 17.42 21.80 -12.67
C GLY A 66 16.82 21.70 -11.26
N LEU A 67 15.91 20.75 -11.03
CA LEU A 67 15.26 20.55 -9.72
C LEU A 67 16.06 19.63 -8.80
N ILE A 68 16.90 18.79 -9.38
CA ILE A 68 17.86 17.95 -8.69
C ILE A 68 19.23 18.10 -9.33
N GLU A 69 20.26 17.75 -8.58
CA GLU A 69 21.64 17.63 -9.03
C GLU A 69 22.16 16.24 -8.70
N GLU A 70 23.12 15.74 -9.47
CA GLU A 70 23.77 14.44 -9.30
C GLU A 70 25.21 14.65 -8.81
N ASP A 71 25.64 13.85 -7.84
CA ASP A 71 27.03 13.82 -7.39
C ASP A 71 27.88 12.81 -8.18
N ASP A 72 29.20 12.84 -7.97
CA ASP A 72 30.15 11.95 -8.65
C ASP A 72 29.91 10.45 -8.38
N TYR A 73 29.06 10.11 -7.40
CA TYR A 73 28.69 8.75 -7.02
C TYR A 73 27.31 8.33 -7.53
N GLY A 74 26.67 9.15 -8.38
CA GLY A 74 25.36 8.88 -8.95
C GLY A 74 24.20 9.03 -7.95
N ARG A 75 24.41 9.80 -6.86
CA ARG A 75 23.35 10.16 -5.93
C ARG A 75 22.76 11.50 -6.32
N TYR A 76 21.44 11.55 -6.29
CA TYR A 76 20.67 12.75 -6.58
C TYR A 76 20.39 13.50 -5.28
N ARG A 77 20.32 14.82 -5.35
CA ARG A 77 19.93 15.71 -4.25
C ARG A 77 19.10 16.86 -4.78
N ILE A 78 18.15 17.35 -3.98
CA ILE A 78 17.29 18.46 -4.39
C ILE A 78 18.08 19.78 -4.45
N THR A 79 17.82 20.60 -5.49
CA THR A 79 18.39 21.95 -5.61
C THR A 79 17.51 22.99 -4.91
N GLY A 80 17.98 24.23 -4.80
CA GLY A 80 17.15 25.35 -4.32
C GLY A 80 15.87 25.55 -5.15
N LYS A 81 15.98 25.39 -6.48
CA LYS A 81 14.82 25.44 -7.40
C LYS A 81 13.85 24.28 -7.13
N GLY A 82 14.38 23.07 -6.89
CA GLY A 82 13.57 21.91 -6.49
C GLY A 82 12.82 22.14 -5.18
N LYS A 83 13.48 22.73 -4.18
CA LYS A 83 12.85 23.07 -2.89
C LYS A 83 11.73 24.08 -3.04
N ALA A 84 11.89 25.10 -3.89
CA ALA A 84 10.84 26.07 -4.18
C ALA A 84 9.60 25.40 -4.82
N VAL A 85 9.82 24.47 -5.77
CA VAL A 85 8.73 23.67 -6.37
C VAL A 85 8.06 22.76 -5.35
N LEU A 86 8.82 22.21 -4.39
CA LEU A 86 8.28 21.36 -3.33
C LEU A 86 7.48 22.16 -2.28
N ALA A 87 7.90 23.41 -2.02
CA ALA A 87 7.30 24.29 -1.01
C ALA A 87 6.08 25.09 -1.51
N ASP A 88 5.80 25.08 -2.81
CA ASP A 88 4.66 25.78 -3.39
C ASP A 88 3.33 25.26 -2.80
N VAL A 89 2.66 26.10 -2.02
CA VAL A 89 1.47 25.73 -1.22
C VAL A 89 0.26 25.39 -2.10
N ASN A 90 0.16 25.90 -3.32
CA ASN A 90 -0.89 25.51 -4.26
C ASN A 90 -0.70 24.07 -4.79
N VAL A 91 0.56 23.64 -4.86
CA VAL A 91 0.94 22.27 -5.17
C VAL A 91 0.68 21.37 -3.97
N ILE A 92 1.02 21.81 -2.75
CA ILE A 92 0.72 21.08 -1.50
C ILE A 92 -0.79 20.93 -1.26
N GLN A 93 -1.63 21.95 -1.51
CA GLN A 93 -3.09 21.81 -1.34
C GLN A 93 -3.74 20.83 -2.34
N GLY A 94 -3.24 20.78 -3.59
CA GLY A 94 -3.68 19.80 -4.59
C GLY A 94 -3.14 18.40 -4.35
N ILE A 95 -1.96 18.29 -3.74
CA ILE A 95 -1.30 17.04 -3.38
C ILE A 95 -1.86 16.48 -2.09
N VAL A 96 -2.13 17.25 -1.05
CA VAL A 96 -2.66 16.75 0.23
C VAL A 96 -4.08 16.20 0.07
N ARG A 97 -4.95 16.83 -0.72
CA ARG A 97 -6.27 16.25 -1.06
C ARG A 97 -6.16 14.96 -1.89
N LYS A 98 -5.19 14.84 -2.79
CA LYS A 98 -4.99 13.65 -3.66
C LYS A 98 -4.09 12.56 -3.05
N GLN A 99 -3.22 12.92 -2.10
CA GLN A 99 -2.41 12.03 -1.27
C GLN A 99 -3.27 11.42 -0.17
N LEU A 100 -4.21 12.19 0.38
CA LEU A 100 -5.25 11.64 1.24
C LEU A 100 -6.07 10.62 0.46
N ASP A 101 -6.38 10.84 -0.83
CA ASP A 101 -6.97 9.80 -1.68
C ASP A 101 -6.05 8.58 -1.82
N VAL A 102 -4.78 8.66 -2.22
CA VAL A 102 -3.93 7.45 -2.37
C VAL A 102 -3.73 6.69 -1.04
N MET A 103 -3.62 7.42 0.06
CA MET A 103 -3.49 6.87 1.42
C MET A 103 -4.84 6.31 1.94
N MET A 104 -5.98 6.93 1.59
CA MET A 104 -7.36 6.47 1.89
C MET A 104 -7.84 5.38 0.92
N HIS A 105 -7.32 5.32 -0.30
CA HIS A 105 -7.47 4.19 -1.20
C HIS A 105 -6.70 3.01 -0.60
N PHE A 106 -5.60 3.21 0.11
CA PHE A 106 -4.96 2.13 0.87
C PHE A 106 -5.74 1.64 2.12
N SER A 107 -6.57 2.49 2.77
CA SER A 107 -7.48 2.08 3.86
C SER A 107 -8.86 1.57 3.37
N THR A 108 -9.32 2.02 2.20
CA THR A 108 -10.58 1.59 1.57
C THR A 108 -10.38 0.32 0.73
N LEU A 109 -9.23 0.16 0.06
CA LEU A 109 -8.86 -1.09 -0.61
C LEU A 109 -8.66 -2.24 0.38
N SER A 110 -8.34 -1.99 1.66
CA SER A 110 -8.33 -3.06 2.67
C SER A 110 -9.74 -3.62 2.92
N MET A 111 -10.78 -2.77 2.89
CA MET A 111 -12.17 -3.22 3.04
C MET A 111 -12.76 -3.80 1.74
N PHE A 112 -12.39 -3.28 0.56
CA PHE A 112 -12.82 -3.84 -0.73
C PHE A 112 -12.11 -5.14 -1.09
N ILE A 113 -10.81 -5.26 -0.82
CA ILE A 113 -10.06 -6.52 -1.00
C ILE A 113 -10.54 -7.54 0.04
N ALA A 114 -10.80 -7.14 1.30
CA ALA A 114 -11.39 -8.04 2.29
C ALA A 114 -12.81 -8.50 1.91
N LYS A 115 -13.65 -7.61 1.35
CA LYS A 115 -14.98 -7.98 0.83
C LYS A 115 -14.90 -8.92 -0.38
N ASP A 116 -14.03 -8.63 -1.36
CA ASP A 116 -13.86 -9.49 -2.55
C ASP A 116 -13.28 -10.87 -2.16
N ILE A 117 -12.35 -10.92 -1.20
CA ILE A 117 -11.84 -12.18 -0.64
C ILE A 117 -12.94 -12.91 0.14
N LEU A 118 -13.73 -12.21 0.95
CA LEU A 118 -14.84 -12.80 1.72
C LEU A 118 -15.91 -13.37 0.79
N GLU A 119 -16.34 -12.61 -0.22
CA GLU A 119 -17.31 -13.06 -1.24
C GLU A 119 -16.78 -14.25 -2.04
N ARG A 120 -15.48 -14.29 -2.37
CA ARG A 120 -14.85 -15.46 -3.00
C ARG A 120 -14.84 -16.68 -2.07
N ILE A 121 -14.54 -16.52 -0.78
CA ILE A 121 -14.56 -17.62 0.20
C ILE A 121 -15.99 -18.12 0.41
N THR A 122 -16.98 -17.24 0.51
CA THR A 122 -18.39 -17.60 0.64
C THR A 122 -18.92 -18.24 -0.65
N SER A 123 -18.54 -17.73 -1.82
CA SER A 123 -18.86 -18.33 -3.12
C SER A 123 -18.25 -19.73 -3.24
N LEU A 124 -16.96 -19.88 -2.94
CA LEU A 124 -16.29 -21.18 -2.95
C LEU A 124 -16.91 -22.13 -1.91
N GLY A 125 -17.23 -21.63 -0.72
CA GLY A 125 -17.93 -22.39 0.32
C GLY A 125 -19.33 -22.84 -0.12
N SER A 126 -20.07 -21.98 -0.83
CA SER A 126 -21.40 -22.30 -1.36
C SER A 126 -21.33 -23.28 -2.55
N MET A 127 -20.32 -23.16 -3.42
CA MET A 127 -20.05 -24.10 -4.51
C MET A 127 -19.59 -25.48 -4.01
N LEU A 128 -18.75 -25.50 -2.97
CA LEU A 128 -18.34 -26.72 -2.27
C LEU A 128 -19.54 -27.35 -1.54
N ALA A 129 -20.34 -26.54 -0.84
CA ALA A 129 -21.55 -26.98 -0.15
C ALA A 129 -22.60 -27.55 -1.09
N ALA A 130 -22.81 -26.93 -2.26
CA ALA A 130 -23.72 -27.42 -3.29
C ALA A 130 -23.31 -28.78 -3.89
N ASN A 131 -22.05 -29.18 -3.71
CA ASN A 131 -21.50 -30.46 -4.15
C ASN A 131 -21.15 -31.41 -2.99
N ILE A 132 -21.48 -31.09 -1.73
CA ILE A 132 -21.19 -31.93 -0.54
C ILE A 132 -21.73 -33.36 -0.71
N ASP A 133 -22.89 -33.50 -1.35
CA ASP A 133 -23.53 -34.79 -1.61
C ASP A 133 -22.75 -35.64 -2.63
N LYS A 134 -21.90 -35.01 -3.44
CA LYS A 134 -21.03 -35.65 -4.44
C LYS A 134 -19.59 -35.82 -3.98
N MET A 135 -19.22 -35.28 -2.80
CA MET A 135 -17.88 -35.37 -2.24
C MET A 135 -17.64 -36.72 -1.56
N THR A 136 -16.40 -37.19 -1.59
CA THR A 136 -15.98 -38.39 -0.84
C THR A 136 -15.95 -38.11 0.66
N GLN A 137 -15.99 -39.16 1.50
CA GLN A 137 -15.89 -39.02 2.96
C GLN A 137 -14.63 -38.23 3.39
N GLN A 138 -13.51 -38.44 2.72
CA GLN A 138 -12.24 -37.80 3.05
C GLN A 138 -12.23 -36.30 2.75
N GLU A 139 -12.86 -35.90 1.65
CA GLU A 139 -12.97 -34.49 1.26
C GLU A 139 -13.92 -33.72 2.18
N ARG A 140 -15.01 -34.37 2.62
CA ARG A 140 -15.94 -33.80 3.60
C ARG A 140 -15.27 -33.52 4.94
N GLU A 141 -14.44 -34.45 5.41
CA GLU A 141 -13.75 -34.28 6.69
C GLU A 141 -12.73 -33.13 6.64
N ARG A 142 -11.96 -33.01 5.55
CA ARG A 142 -11.04 -31.88 5.34
C ARG A 142 -11.76 -30.53 5.29
N TYR A 143 -12.94 -30.48 4.65
CA TYR A 143 -13.74 -29.27 4.60
C TYR A 143 -14.26 -28.88 5.99
N ARG A 144 -14.69 -29.86 6.79
CA ARG A 144 -15.10 -29.66 8.18
C ARG A 144 -13.97 -29.10 9.04
N GLU A 145 -12.78 -29.68 8.95
CA GLU A 145 -11.59 -29.21 9.69
C GLU A 145 -11.23 -27.76 9.32
N PHE A 146 -11.27 -27.43 8.03
CA PHE A 146 -11.02 -26.07 7.56
C PHE A 146 -12.02 -25.07 8.16
N LEU A 147 -13.32 -25.37 8.14
CA LEU A 147 -14.36 -24.49 8.67
C LEU A 147 -14.20 -24.27 10.18
N LEU A 148 -13.90 -25.33 10.93
CA LEU A 148 -13.64 -25.23 12.37
C LEU A 148 -12.42 -24.35 12.67
N ALA A 149 -11.36 -24.45 11.87
CA ALA A 149 -10.18 -23.61 12.02
C ALA A 149 -10.46 -22.13 11.72
N GLN A 150 -11.32 -21.83 10.73
CA GLN A 150 -11.72 -20.44 10.45
C GLN A 150 -12.59 -19.87 11.57
N LEU A 151 -13.54 -20.66 12.10
CA LEU A 151 -14.40 -20.25 13.20
C LEU A 151 -13.58 -19.86 14.44
N ARG A 152 -12.59 -20.68 14.77
CA ARG A 152 -11.70 -20.42 15.91
C ARG A 152 -10.90 -19.13 15.77
N LYS A 153 -10.41 -18.82 14.56
CA LYS A 153 -9.71 -17.54 14.30
C LYS A 153 -10.62 -16.34 14.49
N LEU A 154 -11.91 -16.48 14.16
CA LEU A 154 -12.90 -15.41 14.36
C LEU A 154 -13.13 -15.17 15.85
N ASP A 155 -13.33 -16.23 16.63
CA ASP A 155 -13.51 -16.14 18.09
C ASP A 155 -12.30 -15.49 18.77
N GLU A 156 -11.07 -15.86 18.36
CA GLU A 156 -9.83 -15.27 18.87
C GLU A 156 -9.70 -13.77 18.51
N SER A 157 -10.18 -13.37 17.33
CA SER A 157 -10.20 -11.98 16.90
C SER A 157 -11.22 -11.15 17.70
N ASP A 158 -12.41 -11.69 17.92
CA ASP A 158 -13.48 -11.02 18.67
C ASP A 158 -13.13 -10.88 20.16
N ALA A 159 -12.48 -11.89 20.74
CA ALA A 159 -11.92 -11.81 22.10
C ALA A 159 -10.90 -10.66 22.22
N LYS A 160 -9.95 -10.57 21.28
CA LYS A 160 -8.94 -9.49 21.26
C LYS A 160 -9.56 -8.10 21.09
N ARG A 161 -10.63 -7.97 20.28
CA ARG A 161 -11.36 -6.70 20.13
C ARG A 161 -12.01 -6.28 21.44
N ARG A 162 -12.70 -7.20 22.13
CA ARG A 162 -13.34 -6.93 23.43
C ARG A 162 -12.32 -6.52 24.50
N GLU A 163 -11.15 -7.15 24.52
CA GLU A 163 -10.06 -6.78 25.44
C GLU A 163 -9.45 -5.40 25.13
N GLN A 164 -9.43 -4.98 23.87
CA GLN A 164 -8.97 -3.64 23.47
C GLN A 164 -10.02 -2.57 23.83
N GLU A 165 -11.29 -2.86 23.63
CA GLU A 165 -12.41 -1.98 24.01
C GLU A 165 -12.51 -1.78 25.52
N ASN A 166 -12.24 -2.83 26.32
CA ASN A 166 -12.24 -2.71 27.79
C ASN A 166 -11.03 -1.93 28.31
N ARG A 167 -9.83 -2.13 27.75
CA ARG A 167 -8.62 -1.35 28.12
C ARG A 167 -8.75 0.14 27.79
N GLY A 168 -9.46 0.47 26.71
CA GLY A 168 -9.76 1.86 26.34
C GLY A 168 -10.80 2.54 27.25
N LYS A 169 -11.62 1.78 27.98
CA LYS A 169 -12.57 2.32 28.97
C LYS A 169 -11.93 2.51 30.34
N GLU A 170 -11.07 1.59 30.78
CA GLU A 170 -10.34 1.71 32.05
C GLU A 170 -9.34 2.87 32.09
N SER A 171 -8.88 3.35 30.93
CA SER A 171 -7.94 4.49 30.84
C SER A 171 -8.63 5.86 30.85
N ILE A 172 -9.96 5.92 30.80
CA ILE A 172 -10.76 7.16 30.87
C ILE A 172 -11.23 7.43 32.31
N ASP A 173 -11.31 6.41 33.17
CA ASP A 173 -11.81 6.51 34.56
C ASP A 173 -10.69 6.81 35.60
N VAL A 174 -9.46 7.15 35.17
CA VAL A 174 -8.29 7.41 36.07
C VAL A 174 -7.78 8.86 36.00
N GLU A 175 -8.52 9.78 35.37
CA GLU A 175 -8.21 11.23 35.36
C GLU A 175 -9.28 12.03 36.12
#